data_AF-A0A225E3A6-F1
#
_entry.id   AF-A0A225E3A6-F1
#
_cell.length_a   1.000
_cell.length_b   1.000
_cell.length_c   1.000
_cell.angle_alpha   90.00
_cell.angle_beta   90.00
_cell.angle_gamma   90.00
#
_symmetry.space_group_name_H-M   'P 1'
#
loop_
_entity.id
_entity.type
_entity.pdbx_description
1 polymer ?
#
loop_
_entity_poly.entity_id
_entity_poly.type
_entity_poly.pdbx_seq_one_letter_code
_entity_poly.pdbx_strand_id
1 'polypeptide(L)'
;MQVVFVVLGGLAVAGASAKTLIPKNDSKGPVDPNVYKYLRCDVCNTELPYNKELDGKRCPRCQPPNTGFFYKQKDSLKDLGRGSYPLRWFYTAVGLDFLVVLAVVVYVLYRPYTNPADTYYVCTCTTCNQRLRFREISLGELGQCPRCKSILRFPGEDEAVTEDAAAEWEREATIAAFNEDSELV
;
A
#
# COMPACT_ATOMS: atom_id res chain seq x y z
N MET A 1 -0.90 19.52 -9.30
CA MET A 1 -1.06 19.69 -7.83
C MET A 1 -1.28 18.37 -7.08
N GLN A 2 -2.04 17.40 -7.61
CA GLN A 2 -2.34 16.13 -6.91
C GLN A 2 -1.09 15.38 -6.41
N VAL A 3 -0.02 15.29 -7.21
CA VAL A 3 1.23 14.62 -6.82
C VAL A 3 1.87 15.24 -5.58
N VAL A 4 1.81 16.57 -5.43
CA VAL A 4 2.39 17.28 -4.28
C VAL A 4 1.66 16.91 -2.99
N PHE A 5 0.33 16.82 -3.04
CA PHE A 5 -0.47 16.40 -1.88
C PHE A 5 -0.18 14.95 -1.47
N VAL A 6 0.00 14.05 -2.43
CA VAL A 6 0.35 12.64 -2.17
C VAL A 6 1.72 12.55 -1.48
N VAL A 7 2.73 13.29 -1.96
CA VAL A 7 4.07 13.29 -1.36
C VAL A 7 4.07 13.89 0.05
N LEU A 8 3.40 15.03 0.23
CA LEU A 8 3.30 15.67 1.55
C LEU A 8 2.53 14.79 2.55
N GLY A 9 1.45 14.14 2.11
CA GLY A 9 0.71 13.17 2.91
C GLY A 9 1.56 11.97 3.31
N GLY A 10 2.32 11.40 2.37
CA GLY A 10 3.25 10.30 2.65
C GLY A 10 4.33 10.66 3.67
N LEU A 11 4.92 11.85 3.55
CA LEU A 11 5.92 12.35 4.51
C LEU A 11 5.32 12.58 5.90
N ALA A 12 4.08 13.08 5.99
CA ALA A 12 3.40 13.29 7.27
C ALA A 12 3.12 11.97 7.99
N VAL A 13 2.67 10.94 7.26
CA VAL A 13 2.45 9.59 7.80
C VAL A 13 3.77 8.97 8.27
N ALA A 14 4.82 9.01 7.44
CA ALA A 14 6.13 8.49 7.83
C ALA A 14 6.71 9.19 9.07
N GLY A 15 6.53 10.51 9.19
CA GLY A 15 6.92 11.26 10.38
C GLY A 15 6.15 10.87 11.64
N ALA A 16 4.85 10.59 11.52
CA ALA A 16 4.02 10.11 12.62
C ALA A 16 4.39 8.67 13.02
N SER A 17 4.61 7.78 12.06
CA SER A 17 5.13 6.42 12.27
C SER A 17 6.47 6.47 13.01
N ALA A 18 7.40 7.31 12.56
CA ALA A 18 8.70 7.45 13.21
C ALA A 18 8.56 7.90 14.68
N LYS A 19 7.71 8.90 14.95
CA LYS A 19 7.51 9.40 16.32
C LYS A 19 6.90 8.36 17.27
N THR A 20 6.03 7.48 16.76
CA THR A 20 5.40 6.42 17.57
C THR A 20 6.29 5.20 17.76
N LEU A 21 7.16 4.90 16.79
CA LEU A 21 8.06 3.75 16.81
C LEU A 21 9.42 4.04 17.47
N ILE A 22 9.75 5.28 17.81
CA ILE A 22 10.93 5.57 18.62
C ILE A 22 10.76 4.83 19.95
N PRO A 23 11.64 3.87 20.26
CA PRO A 23 11.55 3.14 21.52
C PRO A 23 11.69 4.14 22.65
N LYS A 24 10.63 4.28 23.45
CA LYS A 24 10.77 4.93 24.75
C LYS A 24 11.71 4.04 25.54
N ASN A 25 12.87 4.58 25.89
CA ASN A 25 13.74 3.98 26.89
C ASN A 25 13.02 4.03 28.23
N ASP A 26 12.05 3.13 28.42
CA ASP A 26 11.41 2.87 29.69
C ASP A 26 12.38 2.07 30.57
N SER A 27 13.57 2.62 30.81
CA SER A 27 14.37 2.28 31.98
C SER A 27 13.75 2.98 33.19
N LYS A 28 12.50 2.63 33.51
CA LYS A 28 11.81 3.10 34.71
C LYS A 28 12.28 2.29 35.90
N GLY A 29 13.47 2.65 36.34
CA GLY A 29 14.06 2.23 37.59
C GLY A 29 15.49 2.75 37.61
N PRO A 30 15.98 3.32 38.73
CA PRO A 30 17.41 3.43 38.93
C PRO A 30 17.98 2.02 38.88
N VAL A 31 18.51 1.64 37.73
CA VAL A 31 19.37 0.47 37.62
C VAL A 31 20.62 0.89 38.35
N ASP A 32 20.69 0.57 39.63
CA ASP A 32 21.94 0.62 40.36
C ASP A 32 22.99 -0.06 39.46
N PRO A 33 24.05 0.64 39.02
CA PRO A 33 25.00 0.10 38.05
C PRO A 33 25.77 -1.12 38.59
N ASN A 34 25.51 -1.50 39.85
CA ASN A 34 26.02 -2.67 40.56
C ASN A 34 25.02 -3.84 40.67
N VAL A 35 23.80 -3.74 40.16
CA VAL A 35 22.81 -4.84 40.23
C VAL A 35 22.98 -5.75 39.02
N TYR A 36 23.80 -6.78 39.19
CA TYR A 36 23.93 -7.89 38.25
C TYR A 36 22.60 -8.65 38.19
N LYS A 37 22.14 -8.96 36.97
CA LYS A 37 20.86 -9.65 36.75
C LYS A 37 21.04 -11.15 36.55
N TYR A 38 22.20 -11.56 36.03
CA TYR A 38 22.48 -12.93 35.63
C TYR A 38 23.85 -13.40 36.09
N LEU A 39 23.99 -14.72 36.25
CA LEU A 39 25.25 -15.44 36.39
C LEU A 39 25.49 -16.24 35.13
N ARG A 40 26.70 -16.20 34.59
CA ARG A 40 27.11 -16.96 33.40
C ARG A 40 28.30 -17.84 33.73
N CYS A 41 28.30 -19.07 33.25
CA CYS A 41 29.48 -19.94 33.30
C CYS A 41 30.45 -19.58 32.16
N ASP A 42 31.73 -19.43 32.49
CA ASP A 42 32.85 -19.18 31.57
C ASP A 42 33.09 -20.30 30.53
N VAL A 43 32.78 -21.55 30.86
CA VAL A 43 33.02 -22.70 29.97
C VAL A 43 31.78 -23.06 29.16
N CYS A 44 30.66 -23.40 29.82
CA CYS A 44 29.48 -23.92 29.12
C CYS A 44 28.44 -22.85 28.74
N ASN A 45 28.68 -21.58 29.07
CA ASN A 45 27.75 -20.47 28.84
C ASN A 45 26.35 -20.69 29.43
N THR A 46 26.20 -21.56 30.45
CA THR A 46 24.91 -21.68 31.14
C THR A 46 24.61 -20.39 31.90
N GLU A 47 23.42 -19.87 31.70
CA GLU A 47 22.94 -18.64 32.33
C GLU A 47 21.87 -18.94 33.39
N LEU A 48 21.99 -18.31 34.54
CA LEU A 48 21.08 -18.41 35.68
C LEU A 48 20.71 -17.01 36.17
N PRO A 49 19.53 -16.81 36.77
CA PRO A 49 19.23 -15.56 37.48
C PRO A 49 20.26 -15.33 38.59
N TYR A 50 20.64 -14.07 38.80
CA TYR A 50 21.66 -13.73 39.78
C TYR A 50 21.27 -14.19 41.19
N ASN A 51 22.12 -15.03 41.77
CA ASN A 51 22.04 -15.45 43.17
C ASN A 51 23.41 -15.26 43.80
N LYS A 52 23.49 -14.42 44.84
CA LYS A 52 24.74 -14.09 45.54
C LYS A 52 25.47 -15.34 46.08
N GLU A 53 24.73 -16.39 46.41
CA GLU A 53 25.32 -17.64 46.91
C GLU A 53 26.04 -18.45 45.84
N LEU A 54 25.74 -18.23 44.55
CA LEU A 54 26.33 -18.97 43.44
C LEU A 54 27.44 -18.19 42.72
N ASP A 55 27.64 -16.92 43.07
CA ASP A 55 28.68 -16.08 42.47
C ASP A 55 30.09 -16.62 42.82
N GLY A 56 30.88 -16.92 41.80
CA GLY A 56 32.20 -17.54 41.93
C GLY A 56 32.19 -19.04 42.26
N LYS A 57 31.02 -19.70 42.36
CA LYS A 57 30.96 -21.16 42.57
C LYS A 57 31.15 -21.94 41.26
N ARG A 58 31.59 -23.19 41.40
CA ARG A 58 31.76 -24.11 40.26
C ARG A 58 30.42 -24.43 39.60
N CYS A 59 30.43 -24.45 38.28
CA CYS A 59 29.27 -24.83 37.49
C CYS A 59 29.01 -26.34 37.61
N PRO A 60 27.80 -26.78 38.02
CA PRO A 60 27.50 -28.20 38.17
C PRO A 60 27.40 -28.95 36.83
N ARG A 61 27.26 -28.21 35.72
CA ARG A 61 27.21 -28.79 34.37
C ARG A 61 28.59 -29.06 33.78
N CYS A 62 29.63 -28.39 34.26
CA CYS A 62 30.99 -28.54 33.75
C CYS A 62 31.72 -29.61 34.55
N GLN A 63 31.93 -30.78 33.95
CA GLN A 63 32.71 -31.86 34.56
C GLN A 63 34.21 -31.71 34.20
N PRO A 64 35.13 -32.27 35.01
CA PRO A 64 36.56 -32.31 34.67
C PRO A 64 36.79 -32.95 33.29
N PRO A 65 37.76 -32.48 32.50
CA PRO A 65 38.89 -31.61 32.89
C PRO A 65 38.59 -30.10 32.92
N ASN A 66 37.51 -29.64 32.30
CA ASN A 66 37.21 -28.21 32.17
C ASN A 66 36.20 -27.77 33.23
N THR A 67 36.69 -27.41 34.42
CA THR A 67 35.81 -26.86 35.46
C THR A 67 35.54 -25.38 35.19
N GLY A 68 34.27 -25.04 34.92
CA GLY A 68 33.83 -23.65 34.79
C GLY A 68 33.32 -23.05 36.10
N PHE A 69 33.34 -21.73 36.18
CA PHE A 69 32.85 -20.93 37.31
C PHE A 69 31.79 -19.94 36.86
N PHE A 70 30.82 -19.68 37.74
CA PHE A 70 29.83 -18.64 37.51
C PHE A 70 30.43 -17.26 37.80
N TYR A 71 30.26 -16.33 36.86
CA TYR A 71 30.58 -14.93 37.04
C TYR A 71 29.35 -14.07 36.75
N LYS A 72 29.25 -12.96 37.47
CA LYS A 72 28.16 -11.99 37.37
C LYS A 72 28.18 -11.20 36.07
N GLN A 73 27.00 -11.02 35.48
CA GLN A 73 26.79 -10.22 34.28
C GLN A 73 25.50 -9.41 34.34
N LYS A 74 25.48 -8.33 33.56
CA LYS A 74 24.34 -7.43 33.42
C LYS A 74 23.35 -7.91 32.35
N ASP A 75 23.89 -8.53 31.28
CA ASP A 75 23.13 -8.84 30.06
C ASP A 75 23.00 -10.35 29.81
N SER A 76 21.85 -10.77 29.28
CA SER A 76 21.56 -12.17 28.96
C SER A 76 22.21 -12.61 27.64
N LEU A 77 22.58 -13.89 27.51
CA LEU A 77 22.92 -14.53 26.22
C LEU A 77 21.74 -14.50 25.27
N LYS A 78 20.52 -14.59 25.81
CA LYS A 78 19.31 -14.50 25.00
C LYS A 78 19.18 -13.12 24.35
N ASP A 79 19.64 -12.08 25.04
CA ASP A 79 19.67 -10.71 24.53
C ASP A 79 20.80 -10.50 23.50
N LEU A 80 21.90 -11.25 23.59
CA LEU A 80 23.01 -11.20 22.64
C LEU A 80 22.68 -11.85 21.28
N GLY A 81 21.88 -12.93 21.27
CA GLY A 81 21.52 -13.67 20.05
C GLY A 81 20.19 -13.26 19.42
N ARG A 82 19.20 -12.89 20.24
CA ARG A 82 18.03 -12.12 19.81
C ARG A 82 18.25 -10.68 20.23
N GLY A 83 19.29 -10.06 19.70
CA GLY A 83 19.38 -8.62 19.72
C GLY A 83 18.04 -8.11 19.23
N SER A 84 17.21 -7.61 20.14
CA SER A 84 16.25 -6.59 19.82
C SER A 84 17.16 -5.49 19.28
N TYR A 85 17.39 -5.52 17.98
CA TYR A 85 17.79 -4.36 17.24
C TYR A 85 16.46 -3.63 17.06
N PRO A 86 16.02 -2.78 18.01
CA PRO A 86 14.79 -2.01 17.81
C PRO A 86 14.85 -1.25 16.48
N LEU A 87 16.07 -0.91 16.04
CA LEU A 87 16.36 -0.39 14.72
C LEU A 87 15.94 -1.32 13.57
N ARG A 88 16.04 -2.65 13.67
CA ARG A 88 15.62 -3.55 12.58
C ARG A 88 14.12 -3.41 12.31
N TRP A 89 13.29 -3.42 13.36
CA TRP A 89 11.84 -3.23 13.23
C TRP A 89 11.49 -1.83 12.70
N PHE A 90 12.20 -0.83 13.18
CA PHE A 90 12.07 0.55 12.68
C PHE A 90 12.39 0.63 11.17
N TYR A 91 13.54 0.11 10.74
CA TYR A 91 13.93 0.11 9.32
C TYR A 91 12.96 -0.68 8.44
N THR A 92 12.43 -1.81 8.92
CA THR A 92 11.41 -2.56 8.17
C THR A 92 10.11 -1.78 8.04
N ALA A 93 9.66 -1.09 9.09
CA ALA A 93 8.44 -0.28 9.05
C ALA A 93 8.60 0.92 8.09
N VAL A 94 9.70 1.65 8.21
CA VAL A 94 10.02 2.79 7.32
C VAL A 94 10.18 2.33 5.87
N GLY A 95 10.82 1.17 5.64
CA GLY A 95 10.96 0.59 4.31
C GLY A 95 9.61 0.23 3.68
N LEU A 96 8.68 -0.33 4.46
CA LEU A 96 7.33 -0.65 4.00
C LEU A 96 6.55 0.63 3.68
N ASP A 97 6.60 1.65 4.54
CA ASP A 97 5.97 2.94 4.30
C ASP A 97 6.47 3.58 2.99
N PHE A 98 7.79 3.54 2.74
CA PHE A 98 8.38 4.06 1.50
C PHE A 98 7.87 3.30 0.26
N LEU A 99 7.76 1.98 0.32
CA LEU A 99 7.21 1.16 -0.77
C LEU A 99 5.74 1.50 -1.05
N VAL A 100 4.93 1.72 0.00
CA VAL A 100 3.52 2.11 -0.15
C VAL A 100 3.40 3.48 -0.82
N VAL A 101 4.18 4.47 -0.36
CA VAL A 101 4.18 5.81 -0.99
C VAL A 101 4.60 5.73 -2.45
N LEU A 102 5.65 4.98 -2.76
CA LEU A 102 6.11 4.80 -4.12
C LEU A 102 5.06 4.10 -4.99
N ALA A 103 4.39 3.06 -4.47
CA ALA A 103 3.30 2.38 -5.18
C ALA A 103 2.12 3.33 -5.49
N VAL A 104 1.75 4.21 -4.55
CA VAL A 104 0.70 5.21 -4.76
C VAL A 104 1.13 6.25 -5.81
N VAL A 105 2.36 6.74 -5.76
CA VAL A 105 2.90 7.67 -6.77
C VAL A 105 2.89 7.04 -8.15
N VAL A 106 3.38 5.80 -8.27
CA VAL A 106 3.34 5.04 -9.52
C VAL A 106 1.90 4.87 -9.99
N TYR A 107 0.98 4.45 -9.13
CA TYR A 107 -0.43 4.31 -9.48
C TYR A 107 -1.05 5.60 -10.00
N VAL A 108 -0.77 6.75 -9.36
CA VAL A 108 -1.27 8.07 -9.81
C VAL A 108 -0.66 8.49 -11.14
N LEU A 109 0.63 8.22 -11.37
CA LEU A 109 1.30 8.55 -12.63
C LEU A 109 0.88 7.63 -13.79
N TYR A 110 0.60 6.36 -13.49
CA TYR A 110 0.14 5.37 -14.47
C TYR A 110 -1.37 5.36 -14.66
N ARG A 111 -2.13 6.16 -13.89
CA ARG A 111 -3.54 6.38 -14.23
C ARG A 111 -3.57 6.96 -15.64
N PRO A 112 -4.19 6.28 -16.61
CA PRO A 112 -4.27 6.79 -17.97
C PRO A 112 -4.91 8.18 -17.87
N TYR A 113 -4.19 9.19 -18.37
CA TYR A 113 -4.77 10.51 -18.52
C TYR A 113 -5.88 10.39 -19.54
N THR A 114 -7.13 10.30 -19.07
CA THR A 114 -8.30 10.37 -19.94
C THR A 114 -8.34 11.80 -20.46
N ASN A 115 -7.83 11.99 -21.67
CA ASN A 115 -7.94 13.27 -22.33
C ASN A 115 -9.43 13.46 -22.64
N PRO A 116 -10.09 14.54 -22.17
CA PRO A 116 -11.50 14.78 -22.51
C PRO A 116 -11.70 14.91 -24.04
N ALA A 117 -10.63 15.12 -24.80
CA ALA A 117 -10.66 15.07 -26.26
C ALA A 117 -10.88 13.66 -26.85
N ASP A 118 -10.67 12.60 -26.07
CA ASP A 118 -10.85 11.20 -26.47
C ASP A 118 -12.23 10.64 -26.08
N THR A 119 -13.06 11.40 -25.37
CA THR A 119 -14.45 11.00 -25.13
C THR A 119 -15.29 11.23 -26.38
N TYR A 120 -15.81 10.15 -26.95
CA TYR A 120 -16.64 10.20 -28.14
C TYR A 120 -18.11 9.96 -27.81
N TYR A 121 -18.95 10.81 -28.37
CA TYR A 121 -20.39 10.73 -28.28
C TYR A 121 -20.97 10.33 -29.62
N VAL A 122 -22.18 9.76 -29.56
CA VAL A 122 -22.84 9.24 -30.75
C VAL A 122 -24.23 9.84 -30.88
N CYS A 123 -24.55 10.35 -32.07
CA CYS A 123 -25.89 10.82 -32.40
C CYS A 123 -26.32 10.31 -33.79
N THR A 124 -27.62 10.33 -34.06
CA THR A 124 -28.19 9.95 -35.36
C THR A 124 -28.63 11.19 -36.13
N CYS A 125 -28.19 11.34 -37.38
CA CYS A 125 -28.65 12.43 -38.24
C CYS A 125 -30.15 12.28 -38.56
N THR A 126 -30.96 13.30 -38.27
CA THR A 126 -32.41 13.28 -38.53
C THR A 126 -32.80 13.22 -40.01
N THR A 127 -31.89 13.60 -40.92
CA THR A 127 -32.15 13.61 -42.37
C THR A 127 -31.85 12.28 -43.04
N CYS A 128 -30.72 11.65 -42.70
CA CYS A 128 -30.23 10.45 -43.39
C CYS A 128 -30.05 9.23 -42.48
N ASN A 129 -30.40 9.36 -41.19
CA ASN A 129 -30.29 8.33 -40.15
C ASN A 129 -28.89 7.73 -39.98
N GLN A 130 -27.84 8.39 -40.47
CA GLN A 130 -26.48 7.94 -40.24
C GLN A 130 -26.06 8.23 -38.79
N ARG A 131 -25.44 7.22 -38.16
CA ARG A 131 -24.78 7.32 -36.86
C ARG A 131 -23.49 8.14 -36.99
N LEU A 132 -23.39 9.22 -36.23
CA LEU A 132 -22.29 10.18 -36.24
C LEU A 132 -21.54 10.11 -34.93
N ARG A 133 -20.21 10.02 -35.02
CA ARG A 133 -19.30 10.08 -33.88
C ARG A 133 -18.72 11.49 -33.79
N PHE A 134 -18.84 12.12 -32.62
CA PHE A 134 -18.34 13.48 -32.40
C PHE A 134 -17.63 13.58 -31.03
N ARG A 135 -16.85 14.64 -30.85
CA ARG A 135 -16.05 14.87 -29.63
C ARG A 135 -16.85 15.67 -28.61
N GLU A 136 -16.50 15.53 -27.33
CA GLU A 136 -17.09 16.28 -26.21
C GLU A 136 -17.13 17.80 -26.42
N ILE A 137 -16.08 18.36 -27.03
CA ILE A 137 -15.98 19.81 -27.31
C ILE A 137 -17.10 20.29 -28.25
N SER A 138 -17.68 19.39 -29.05
CA SER A 138 -18.76 19.72 -30.00
C SER A 138 -20.16 19.60 -29.40
N LEU A 139 -20.31 19.29 -28.09
CA LEU A 139 -21.60 19.20 -27.43
C LEU A 139 -22.36 20.54 -27.52
N GLY A 140 -23.63 20.48 -27.94
CA GLY A 140 -24.51 21.65 -28.11
C GLY A 140 -24.17 22.58 -29.29
N GLU A 141 -23.03 22.37 -29.97
CA GLU A 141 -22.60 23.15 -31.13
C GLU A 141 -23.33 22.73 -32.42
N LEU A 142 -23.27 23.59 -33.44
CA LEU A 142 -23.78 23.29 -34.77
C LEU A 142 -22.73 22.52 -35.56
N GLY A 143 -23.11 21.37 -36.08
CA GLY A 143 -22.29 20.51 -36.93
C GLY A 143 -22.92 20.28 -38.29
N GLN A 144 -22.15 19.63 -39.18
CA GLN A 144 -22.62 19.23 -40.50
C GLN A 144 -22.48 17.72 -40.68
N CYS A 145 -23.54 17.05 -41.15
CA CYS A 145 -23.48 15.62 -41.43
C CYS A 145 -22.54 15.34 -42.63
N PRO A 146 -21.55 14.43 -42.50
CA PRO A 146 -20.59 14.13 -43.57
C PRO A 146 -21.23 13.50 -44.82
N ARG A 147 -22.39 12.86 -44.70
CA ARG A 147 -23.06 12.17 -45.82
C ARG A 147 -24.06 13.03 -46.56
N CYS A 148 -25.04 13.61 -45.87
CA CYS A 148 -26.08 14.42 -46.51
C CYS A 148 -25.82 15.92 -46.46
N LYS A 149 -24.76 16.37 -45.76
CA LYS A 149 -24.39 17.79 -45.62
C LYS A 149 -25.45 18.67 -44.93
N SER A 150 -26.47 18.09 -44.29
CA SER A 150 -27.42 18.86 -43.50
C SER A 150 -26.75 19.42 -42.24
N ILE A 151 -27.14 20.64 -41.88
CA ILE A 151 -26.72 21.31 -40.64
C ILE A 151 -27.61 20.77 -39.53
N LEU A 152 -27.01 20.28 -38.45
CA LEU A 152 -27.69 19.76 -37.28
C LEU A 152 -27.03 20.28 -36.02
N ARG A 153 -27.78 20.36 -34.92
CA ARG A 153 -27.24 20.69 -33.61
C ARG A 153 -26.88 19.40 -32.89
N PHE A 154 -25.66 19.30 -32.36
CA PHE A 154 -25.30 18.18 -31.51
C PHE A 154 -26.07 18.26 -30.18
N PRO A 155 -26.42 17.11 -29.57
CA PRO A 155 -27.11 17.08 -28.28
C PRO A 155 -26.26 17.78 -27.20
N GLY A 156 -26.94 18.27 -26.15
CA GLY A 156 -26.31 18.79 -24.94
C GLY A 156 -25.66 17.68 -24.11
N GLU A 157 -24.95 18.07 -23.05
CA GLU A 157 -24.29 17.12 -22.13
C GLU A 157 -25.29 16.16 -21.46
N ASP A 158 -26.53 16.60 -21.23
CA ASP A 158 -27.62 15.85 -20.62
C ASP A 158 -28.30 14.86 -21.58
N GLU A 159 -28.23 15.10 -22.88
CA GLU A 159 -28.85 14.27 -23.92
C GLU A 159 -27.85 13.35 -24.64
N ALA A 160 -26.56 13.65 -24.55
CA ALA A 160 -25.54 12.94 -25.31
C ALA A 160 -25.27 11.54 -24.74
N VAL A 161 -25.32 10.55 -25.63
CA VAL A 161 -25.01 9.16 -25.29
C VAL A 161 -23.55 8.87 -25.64
N THR A 162 -22.79 8.35 -24.68
CA THR A 162 -21.40 7.94 -24.90
C THR A 162 -21.35 6.72 -25.83
N GLU A 163 -20.28 6.58 -26.61
CA GLU A 163 -20.12 5.43 -27.51
C GLU A 163 -20.19 4.09 -26.77
N ASP A 164 -19.62 4.03 -25.55
CA ASP A 164 -19.66 2.84 -24.70
C ASP A 164 -21.09 2.50 -24.25
N ALA A 165 -21.86 3.49 -23.78
CA ALA A 165 -23.26 3.28 -23.39
C ALA A 165 -24.12 2.85 -24.59
N ALA A 166 -23.89 3.46 -25.76
CA ALA A 166 -24.59 3.06 -26.97
C ALA A 166 -24.23 1.64 -27.43
N ALA A 167 -22.96 1.23 -27.29
CA ALA A 167 -22.51 -0.14 -27.59
C ALA A 167 -23.00 -1.18 -26.57
N GLU A 168 -23.26 -0.77 -25.34
CA GLU A 168 -23.90 -1.60 -24.32
C GLU A 168 -25.38 -1.83 -24.63
N TRP A 169 -26.12 -0.76 -24.95
CA TRP A 169 -27.53 -0.87 -25.39
C TRP A 169 -27.70 -1.73 -26.64
N GLU A 170 -26.79 -1.63 -27.63
CA GLU A 170 -26.83 -2.50 -28.81
C GLU A 170 -26.58 -3.98 -28.47
N ARG A 171 -25.72 -4.25 -27.48
CA ARG A 171 -25.49 -5.61 -26.97
C ARG A 171 -26.70 -6.15 -26.22
N GLU A 172 -27.33 -5.33 -25.39
CA GLU A 172 -28.55 -5.72 -24.67
C GLU A 172 -29.72 -5.97 -25.66
N ALA A 173 -29.89 -5.11 -26.65
CA ALA A 173 -30.93 -5.27 -27.67
C ALA A 173 -30.73 -6.53 -28.51
N THR A 174 -29.48 -6.88 -28.85
CA THR A 174 -29.18 -8.12 -29.59
C THR A 174 -29.41 -9.38 -28.76
N ILE A 175 -29.08 -9.36 -27.46
CA ILE A 175 -29.39 -10.46 -26.54
C ILE A 175 -30.90 -10.63 -26.36
N ALA A 176 -31.64 -9.52 -26.22
CA ALA A 176 -33.10 -9.57 -26.09
C ALA A 176 -33.76 -10.17 -27.33
N ALA A 177 -33.38 -9.71 -28.53
CA ALA A 177 -33.89 -10.26 -29.79
C ALA A 177 -33.61 -11.76 -29.93
N PHE A 178 -32.42 -12.22 -29.53
CA PHE A 178 -32.08 -13.65 -29.56
C PHE A 178 -32.94 -14.49 -28.60
N ASN A 179 -33.27 -13.95 -27.42
CA ASN A 179 -34.11 -14.65 -26.46
C ASN A 179 -35.57 -14.77 -26.94
N GLU A 180 -36.11 -13.74 -27.60
CA GLU A 180 -37.48 -13.78 -28.16
C GLU A 180 -37.62 -14.88 -29.24
N ASP A 181 -36.62 -15.06 -30.10
CA ASP A 181 -36.62 -16.12 -31.12
C ASP A 181 -36.57 -17.53 -30.50
N SER A 182 -35.99 -17.67 -29.30
CA SER A 182 -35.85 -18.96 -28.61
C SER A 182 -37.14 -19.45 -27.94
N GLU A 183 -38.08 -18.56 -27.63
CA GLU A 183 -39.38 -18.91 -27.03
C GLU A 183 -40.40 -19.43 -28.06
N LEU A 184 -40.12 -19.27 -29.36
CA LEU A 184 -41.01 -19.68 -30.45
C LEU A 184 -40.79 -21.12 -30.93
N VAL A 185 -39.90 -21.90 -30.30
CA VAL A 185 -39.57 -23.30 -30.62
C VAL A 185 -40.11 -24.25 -29.57
#